data_AF-A0AAN8PZS4-F1
#
_entry.id   AF-A0AAN8PZS4-F1
#
_cell.length_a   1.000
_cell.length_b   1.000
_cell.length_c   1.000
_cell.angle_alpha   90.00
_cell.angle_beta   90.00
_cell.angle_gamma   90.00
#
_symmetry.space_group_name_H-M   'P 1'
#
loop_
_entity.id
_entity.type
_entity.pdbx_description
1 polymer ?
#
loop_
_entity_poly.entity_id
_entity_poly.type
_entity_poly.pdbx_seq_one_letter_code
_entity_poly.pdbx_strand_id
1 'polypeptide(L)'
;MSGKECLNAIQDREHVFLESPPGDKSNMWFLVDNKDNLQRQREGKHMTYYDDCGVWDSGKGRCHSQDYLSGNLGCVFKRDGEYCERKRVGGKTVFIPLVPQPTDIITMHRLETATKLNPTFKKHVSYFTQSSNPILSDIAVYEYCGTQKVEDKARTNPNVL
;
A
#
# COMPACT_ATOMS: atom_id res chain seq x y z
N MET A 1 4.82 -2.69 -6.47
CA MET A 1 5.85 -3.28 -5.59
C MET A 1 5.22 -4.35 -4.71
N SER A 2 5.90 -5.47 -4.56
CA SER A 2 5.58 -6.50 -3.56
C SER A 2 5.76 -5.96 -2.14
N GLY A 3 5.14 -6.60 -1.14
CA GLY A 3 5.31 -6.19 0.26
C GLY A 3 6.77 -6.24 0.71
N LYS A 4 7.54 -7.23 0.25
CA LYS A 4 8.98 -7.33 0.54
C LYS A 4 9.77 -6.16 -0.04
N GLU A 5 9.49 -5.76 -1.28
CA GLU A 5 10.16 -4.61 -1.90
C GLU A 5 9.84 -3.30 -1.16
N CYS A 6 8.58 -3.11 -0.74
CA CYS A 6 8.21 -1.92 0.04
C CYS A 6 8.89 -1.89 1.41
N LEU A 7 8.97 -3.02 2.10
CA LEU A 7 9.62 -3.09 3.41
C LEU A 7 11.11 -2.79 3.30
N ASN A 8 11.80 -3.37 2.32
CA ASN A 8 13.22 -3.10 2.08
C ASN A 8 13.45 -1.60 1.83
N ALA A 9 12.65 -0.98 0.96
CA ALA A 9 12.77 0.46 0.69
C ALA A 9 12.60 1.31 1.97
N ILE A 10 11.63 0.98 2.83
CA ILE A 10 11.42 1.66 4.12
C ILE A 10 12.58 1.41 5.09
N GLN A 11 13.22 0.25 5.05
CA GLN A 11 14.38 -0.07 5.90
C GLN A 11 15.64 0.68 5.45
N ASP A 12 15.84 0.81 4.13
CA ASP A 12 16.97 1.52 3.54
C ASP A 12 16.86 3.04 3.78
N ARG A 13 15.63 3.59 3.80
CA ARG A 13 15.33 5.01 4.11
C ARG A 13 16.03 6.02 3.21
N GLU A 14 16.36 5.62 1.99
CA GLU A 14 16.95 6.54 1.03
C GLU A 14 15.92 7.57 0.57
N HIS A 15 16.23 8.86 0.75
CA HIS A 15 15.44 9.99 0.23
C HIS A 15 13.95 9.97 0.62
N VAL A 16 13.68 10.15 1.91
CA VAL A 16 12.31 10.33 2.42
C VAL A 16 11.84 11.76 2.22
N PHE A 17 10.77 11.94 1.46
CA PHE A 17 10.11 13.23 1.27
C PHE A 17 9.16 13.53 2.43
N LEU A 18 8.98 14.82 2.76
CA LEU A 18 7.98 15.23 3.76
C LEU A 18 6.55 14.99 3.24
N GLU A 19 6.34 15.17 1.94
CA GLU A 19 5.08 14.97 1.25
C GLU A 19 5.32 14.40 -0.15
N SER A 20 4.26 14.00 -0.86
CA SER A 20 4.41 13.51 -2.24
C SER A 20 4.99 14.61 -3.14
N PRO A 21 6.15 14.39 -3.80
CA PRO A 21 6.79 15.44 -4.60
C PRO A 21 5.91 15.84 -5.80
N PRO A 22 5.89 17.10 -6.23
CA PRO A 22 5.05 17.52 -7.36
C PRO A 22 5.55 16.96 -8.71
N GLY A 23 4.68 16.96 -9.71
CA GLY A 23 5.01 16.59 -11.09
C GLY A 23 4.41 15.26 -11.55
N ASP A 24 4.82 14.83 -12.75
CA ASP A 24 4.37 13.57 -13.36
C ASP A 24 4.83 12.38 -12.54
N LYS A 25 3.90 11.49 -12.17
CA LYS A 25 4.15 10.30 -11.35
C LYS A 25 3.92 8.99 -12.09
N SER A 26 4.00 9.01 -13.42
CA SER A 26 3.75 7.83 -14.22
C SER A 26 4.78 6.72 -13.95
N ASN A 27 4.33 5.61 -13.37
CA ASN A 27 5.15 4.43 -13.02
C ASN A 27 6.31 4.74 -12.05
N MET A 28 6.05 5.53 -11.01
CA MET A 28 7.04 5.99 -10.04
C MET A 28 6.70 5.53 -8.62
N TRP A 29 7.69 5.58 -7.73
CA TRP A 29 7.45 5.42 -6.30
C TRP A 29 8.34 6.34 -5.47
N PHE A 30 7.89 6.68 -4.27
CA PHE A 30 8.59 7.56 -3.33
C PHE A 30 8.42 7.06 -1.89
N LEU A 31 9.39 7.37 -1.03
CA LEU A 31 9.23 7.29 0.42
C LEU A 31 8.71 8.62 0.95
N VAL A 32 7.68 8.59 1.77
CA VAL A 32 7.04 9.78 2.35
C VAL A 32 6.93 9.63 3.85
N ASP A 33 7.19 10.71 4.60
CA ASP A 33 6.94 10.76 6.04
C ASP A 33 5.45 10.52 6.31
N ASN A 34 5.16 9.61 7.23
CA ASN A 34 3.82 9.14 7.54
C ASN A 34 3.41 9.46 9.00
N LYS A 35 4.22 10.20 9.75
CA LYS A 35 3.98 10.46 11.18
C LYS A 35 2.67 11.18 11.44
N ASP A 36 2.31 12.14 10.58
CA ASP A 36 1.04 12.85 10.67
C ASP A 36 -0.15 11.91 10.51
N ASN A 37 -0.07 10.92 9.62
CA ASN A 37 -1.11 9.91 9.46
C ASN A 37 -1.22 8.99 10.68
N LEU A 38 -0.08 8.62 11.30
CA LEU A 38 -0.09 7.86 12.55
C LEU A 38 -0.75 8.66 13.68
N GLN A 39 -0.45 9.95 13.77
CA GLN A 39 -1.06 10.83 14.77
C GLN A 39 -2.57 10.95 14.54
N ARG A 40 -3.01 11.16 13.30
CA ARG A 40 -4.42 11.17 12.92
C ARG A 40 -5.12 9.86 13.30
N GLN A 41 -4.49 8.72 13.04
CA GLN A 41 -5.02 7.41 13.41
C GLN A 41 -5.21 7.28 14.92
N ARG A 42 -4.24 7.73 15.73
CA ARG A 42 -4.33 7.75 17.21
C ARG A 42 -5.47 8.64 17.70
N GLU A 43 -5.78 9.71 16.98
CA GLU A 43 -6.89 10.62 17.25
C GLU A 43 -8.24 10.12 16.68
N GLY A 44 -8.29 8.92 16.10
CA GLY A 44 -9.50 8.37 15.46
C GLY A 44 -9.89 9.07 14.16
N LYS A 45 -8.99 9.85 13.56
CA LYS A 45 -9.20 10.56 12.29
C LYS A 45 -8.78 9.70 11.11
N HIS A 46 -9.42 9.94 9.97
CA HIS A 46 -9.01 9.31 8.71
C HIS A 46 -7.62 9.78 8.28
N MET A 47 -6.79 8.83 7.85
CA MET A 47 -5.52 9.11 7.18
C MET A 47 -5.74 9.85 5.87
N THR A 48 -4.77 10.68 5.49
CA THR A 48 -4.81 11.53 4.30
C THR A 48 -3.50 11.42 3.54
N TYR A 49 -3.59 11.15 2.25
CA TYR A 49 -2.43 10.93 1.37
C TYR A 49 -2.47 11.93 0.22
N TYR A 50 -2.12 13.18 0.51
CA TYR A 50 -2.16 14.28 -0.44
C TYR A 50 -1.12 14.12 -1.57
N ASP A 51 -1.52 14.55 -2.78
CA ASP A 51 -0.66 14.74 -3.96
C ASP A 51 -1.36 15.69 -4.96
N ASP A 52 -0.68 16.00 -6.06
CA ASP A 52 -1.12 16.87 -7.15
C ASP A 52 -1.67 16.08 -8.36
N CYS A 53 -2.03 14.81 -8.19
CA CYS A 53 -2.51 13.95 -9.28
C CYS A 53 -4.01 14.08 -9.58
N GLY A 54 -4.69 15.04 -8.94
CA GLY A 54 -6.12 15.25 -9.06
C GLY A 54 -6.95 14.45 -8.05
N VAL A 55 -8.19 14.13 -8.40
CA VAL A 55 -9.15 13.55 -7.44
C VAL A 55 -9.09 12.03 -7.48
N TRP A 56 -8.68 11.43 -6.36
CA TRP A 56 -8.73 9.99 -6.13
C TRP A 56 -10.17 9.52 -5.88
N ASP A 57 -10.52 8.35 -6.41
CA ASP A 57 -11.81 7.69 -6.17
C ASP A 57 -11.77 6.95 -4.83
N SER A 58 -12.01 7.68 -3.74
CA SER A 58 -12.06 7.13 -2.39
C SER A 58 -13.19 6.10 -2.19
N GLY A 59 -14.27 6.20 -2.97
CA GLY A 59 -15.39 5.25 -2.90
C GLY A 59 -15.05 3.88 -3.49
N LYS A 60 -14.07 3.81 -4.38
CA LYS A 60 -13.53 2.55 -4.94
C LYS A 60 -12.19 2.15 -4.34
N GLY A 61 -11.70 2.92 -3.37
CA GLY A 61 -10.48 2.61 -2.65
C GLY A 61 -10.60 1.30 -1.88
N ARG A 62 -9.51 0.55 -1.80
CA ARG A 62 -9.44 -0.69 -1.01
C ARG A 62 -8.30 -0.57 -0.01
N CYS A 63 -8.61 -0.80 1.26
CA CYS A 63 -7.61 -0.97 2.29
C CYS A 63 -7.50 -2.46 2.61
N HIS A 64 -6.28 -2.98 2.67
CA HIS A 64 -6.04 -4.32 3.19
C HIS A 64 -4.75 -4.34 4.01
N SER A 65 -4.69 -5.31 4.92
CA SER A 65 -3.50 -5.58 5.72
C SER A 65 -3.04 -7.01 5.48
N GLN A 66 -1.73 -7.23 5.55
CA GLN A 66 -1.11 -8.55 5.39
C GLN A 66 0.00 -8.70 6.43
N ASP A 67 -0.04 -9.81 7.16
CA ASP A 67 0.95 -10.13 8.17
C ASP A 67 2.09 -10.97 7.58
N TYR A 68 3.30 -10.72 8.08
CA TYR A 68 4.54 -11.35 7.67
C TYR A 68 5.36 -11.75 8.90
N LEU A 69 6.06 -12.88 8.82
CA LEU A 69 7.08 -13.26 9.80
C LEU A 69 8.29 -12.33 9.68
N SER A 70 8.76 -11.75 10.78
CA SER A 70 9.87 -10.79 10.75
C SER A 70 11.19 -11.35 10.19
N GLY A 71 11.45 -12.66 10.35
CA GLY A 71 12.73 -13.26 9.98
C GLY A 71 12.89 -13.59 8.50
N ASN A 72 11.81 -13.96 7.81
CA ASN A 72 11.86 -14.42 6.41
C ASN A 72 10.81 -13.79 5.49
N LEU A 73 9.96 -12.91 6.03
CA LEU A 73 8.86 -12.26 5.33
C LEU A 73 7.89 -13.24 4.66
N GLY A 74 7.73 -14.43 5.24
CA GLY A 74 6.67 -15.37 4.86
C GLY A 74 5.32 -14.82 5.27
N CYS A 75 4.36 -14.77 4.35
CA CYS A 75 2.99 -14.35 4.64
C CYS A 75 2.33 -15.32 5.63
N VAL A 76 1.71 -14.76 6.66
CA VAL A 76 0.91 -15.50 7.63
C VAL A 76 -0.49 -14.95 7.71
N PHE A 77 -1.41 -15.76 8.21
CA PHE A 77 -2.83 -15.42 8.28
C PHE A 77 -3.35 -15.68 9.69
N LYS A 78 -4.00 -14.70 10.29
CA LYS A 78 -4.61 -14.89 11.60
C LYS A 78 -5.97 -15.58 11.48
N ARG A 79 -6.14 -16.72 12.16
CA ARG A 79 -7.40 -17.49 12.25
C ARG A 79 -7.60 -17.90 13.69
N ASP A 80 -8.79 -17.60 14.24
CA ASP A 80 -9.18 -17.97 15.60
C ASP A 80 -8.16 -17.57 16.69
N GLY A 81 -7.48 -16.43 16.47
CA GLY A 81 -6.46 -15.90 17.38
C GLY A 81 -5.03 -16.34 17.10
N GLU A 82 -4.83 -17.38 16.29
CA GLU A 82 -3.52 -17.97 15.98
C GLU A 82 -3.03 -17.57 14.58
N TYR A 83 -1.71 -17.49 14.41
CA TYR A 83 -1.10 -17.32 13.10
C TYR A 83 -0.93 -18.67 12.41
N CYS A 84 -1.36 -18.72 11.16
CA CYS A 84 -1.36 -19.90 10.32
C CYS A 84 -0.58 -19.67 9.02
N GLU A 85 0.03 -20.73 8.50
CA GLU A 85 0.43 -20.79 7.09
C GLU A 85 -0.75 -21.24 6.22
N ARG A 86 -0.78 -20.76 4.97
CA ARG A 86 -1.79 -21.15 3.99
C ARG A 86 -1.21 -22.21 3.05
N LYS A 87 -1.78 -23.41 3.04
CA LYS A 87 -1.40 -24.50 2.12
C LYS A 87 -2.57 -24.91 1.22
N ARG A 88 -2.26 -25.49 0.06
CA ARG A 88 -3.23 -26.19 -0.78
C ARG A 88 -3.08 -27.69 -0.58
N VAL A 89 -4.14 -28.35 -0.12
CA VAL A 89 -4.20 -29.80 0.09
C VAL A 89 -5.43 -30.32 -0.63
N GLY A 90 -5.24 -31.22 -1.61
CA GLY A 90 -6.35 -31.75 -2.41
C GLY A 90 -7.18 -30.67 -3.12
N GLY A 91 -6.54 -29.61 -3.63
CA GLY A 91 -7.21 -28.48 -4.30
C GLY A 91 -7.92 -27.49 -3.36
N LYS A 92 -8.00 -27.79 -2.06
CA LYS A 92 -8.62 -26.91 -1.06
C LYS A 92 -7.55 -26.09 -0.33
N THR A 93 -7.89 -24.86 0.02
CA THR A 93 -7.05 -24.02 0.88
C THR A 93 -7.27 -24.44 2.32
N VAL A 94 -6.19 -24.82 3.00
CA VAL A 94 -6.18 -25.12 4.43
C VAL A 94 -5.25 -24.13 5.15
N PHE A 95 -5.61 -23.76 6.37
CA PHE A 95 -4.81 -22.92 7.24
C PHE A 95 -4.27 -23.81 8.37
N ILE A 96 -2.95 -23.91 8.47
CA ILE A 96 -2.29 -24.76 9.46
C ILE A 96 -1.63 -23.85 10.49
N PRO A 97 -2.00 -23.93 11.78
CA PRO A 97 -1.38 -23.14 12.83
C PRO A 97 0.14 -23.34 12.89
N LEU A 98 0.87 -22.24 13.09
CA LEU A 98 2.32 -22.28 13.27
C LEU A 98 2.67 -22.78 14.67
N VAL A 99 3.73 -23.59 14.76
CA VAL A 99 4.27 -24.07 16.03
C VAL A 99 5.81 -23.96 15.99
N PRO A 100 6.44 -23.13 16.85
CA PRO A 100 5.81 -22.23 17.82
C PRO A 100 5.07 -21.05 17.16
N GLN A 101 4.14 -20.44 17.90
CA GLN A 101 3.49 -19.20 17.46
C GLN A 101 4.52 -18.06 17.41
N PRO A 102 4.52 -17.25 16.34
CA PRO A 102 5.46 -16.14 16.22
C PRO A 102 5.16 -15.06 17.26
N THR A 103 6.21 -14.57 17.90
CA THR A 103 6.12 -13.48 18.88
C THR A 103 6.29 -12.10 18.24
N ASP A 104 6.86 -12.03 17.04
CA ASP A 104 7.11 -10.79 16.33
C ASP A 104 6.61 -10.89 14.87
N ILE A 105 5.70 -9.98 14.54
CA ILE A 105 4.97 -9.94 13.26
C ILE A 105 5.10 -8.55 12.69
N ILE A 106 5.39 -8.52 11.39
CA ILE A 106 5.36 -7.30 10.59
C ILE A 106 4.01 -7.29 9.87
N THR A 107 3.19 -6.27 10.13
CA THR A 107 1.93 -6.06 9.41
C THR A 107 2.12 -4.96 8.39
N MET A 108 1.93 -5.29 7.11
CA MET A 108 1.77 -4.30 6.04
C MET A 108 0.34 -3.77 6.06
N HIS A 109 0.18 -2.46 5.92
CA HIS A 109 -1.09 -1.80 5.64
C HIS A 109 -0.99 -1.16 4.27
N ARG A 110 -1.96 -1.45 3.40
CA ARG A 110 -1.97 -0.93 2.03
C ARG A 110 -3.32 -0.35 1.65
N LEU A 111 -3.30 0.91 1.22
CA LEU A 111 -4.40 1.56 0.50
C LEU A 111 -4.12 1.44 -1.00
N GLU A 112 -5.14 1.04 -1.75
CA GLU A 112 -5.14 1.06 -3.22
C GLU A 112 -6.29 1.95 -3.70
N THR A 113 -6.01 2.88 -4.62
CA THR A 113 -7.02 3.73 -5.23
C THR A 113 -6.64 4.08 -6.66
N ALA A 114 -7.57 4.66 -7.42
CA ALA A 114 -7.36 5.14 -8.77
C ALA A 114 -7.94 6.55 -8.92
N THR A 115 -7.45 7.34 -9.87
CA THR A 115 -8.04 8.67 -10.10
C THR A 115 -9.43 8.53 -10.72
N LYS A 116 -10.34 9.45 -10.39
CA LYS A 116 -11.68 9.48 -10.98
C LYS A 116 -11.65 9.73 -12.48
N LEU A 117 -10.72 10.57 -12.94
CA LEU A 117 -10.59 10.94 -14.34
C LEU A 117 -9.93 9.84 -15.18
N ASN A 118 -8.94 9.13 -14.61
CA ASN A 118 -8.25 8.03 -15.25
C ASN A 118 -8.16 6.81 -14.32
N PRO A 119 -9.11 5.86 -14.41
CA PRO A 119 -9.12 4.66 -13.57
C PRO A 119 -7.93 3.70 -13.80
N THR A 120 -7.16 3.89 -14.88
CA THR A 120 -5.95 3.11 -15.14
C THR A 120 -4.74 3.64 -14.36
N PHE A 121 -4.76 4.92 -13.98
CA PHE A 121 -3.75 5.53 -13.13
C PHE A 121 -4.08 5.30 -11.66
N LYS A 122 -3.26 4.49 -10.99
CA LYS A 122 -3.49 3.99 -9.63
C LYS A 122 -2.44 4.52 -8.68
N LYS A 123 -2.83 4.67 -7.41
CA LYS A 123 -1.92 4.91 -6.29
C LYS A 123 -2.06 3.77 -5.29
N HIS A 124 -0.92 3.23 -4.87
CA HIS A 124 -0.82 2.37 -3.70
C HIS A 124 -0.01 3.08 -2.61
N VAL A 125 -0.54 3.15 -1.40
CA VAL A 125 0.19 3.64 -0.23
C VAL A 125 0.40 2.46 0.70
N SER A 126 1.65 2.13 1.00
CA SER A 126 2.02 1.02 1.89
C SER A 126 2.85 1.51 3.07
N TYR A 127 2.51 1.11 4.29
CA TYR A 127 3.38 1.30 5.46
C TYR A 127 3.35 0.04 6.33
N PHE A 128 4.30 -0.10 7.24
CA PHE A 128 4.44 -1.31 8.06
C PHE A 128 4.38 -0.99 9.54
N THR A 129 3.78 -1.88 10.32
CA THR A 129 3.80 -1.82 11.77
C THR A 129 4.45 -3.07 12.33
N GLN A 130 5.31 -2.89 13.32
CA GLN A 130 5.95 -3.98 14.05
C GLN A 130 6.17 -3.52 15.49
N SER A 131 5.76 -4.34 16.47
CA SER A 131 5.86 -3.96 17.89
C SER A 131 7.31 -3.73 18.33
N SER A 132 8.24 -4.55 17.83
CA SER A 132 9.67 -4.43 18.12
C SER A 132 10.37 -3.30 17.37
N ASN A 133 9.76 -2.76 16.31
CA ASN A 133 10.32 -1.68 15.49
C ASN A 133 9.24 -0.66 15.08
N PRO A 134 8.85 0.26 15.98
CA PRO A 134 7.81 1.25 15.72
C PRO A 134 8.14 2.20 14.56
N ILE A 135 9.44 2.42 14.27
CA ILE A 135 9.89 3.38 13.27
C ILE A 135 9.52 2.93 11.84
N LEU A 136 9.19 1.65 11.62
CA LEU A 136 8.68 1.18 10.32
C LEU A 136 7.38 1.89 9.90
N SER A 137 6.61 2.39 10.86
CA SER A 137 5.32 3.04 10.60
C SER A 137 5.46 4.52 10.24
N ASP A 138 6.60 5.12 10.54
CA ASP A 138 6.89 6.54 10.31
C ASP A 138 7.09 6.87 8.83
N ILE A 139 7.26 5.86 7.97
CA ILE A 139 7.51 6.02 6.54
C ILE A 139 6.48 5.20 5.76
N ALA A 140 5.94 5.78 4.70
CA ALA A 140 5.09 5.10 3.74
C ALA A 140 5.74 5.09 2.35
N VAL A 141 5.54 4.00 1.61
CA VAL A 141 5.82 3.93 0.17
C VAL A 141 4.58 4.39 -0.58
N TYR A 142 4.72 5.43 -1.38
CA TYR A 142 3.70 5.84 -2.36
C TYR A 142 4.13 5.30 -3.72
N GLU A 143 3.35 4.37 -4.27
CA GLU A 143 3.54 3.81 -5.62
C GLU A 143 2.45 4.34 -6.54
N TYR A 144 2.85 4.81 -7.72
CA TYR A 144 1.97 5.32 -8.76
C TYR A 144 2.11 4.44 -10.01
N CYS A 145 1.04 3.77 -10.41
CA CYS A 145 1.03 2.81 -11.51
C CYS A 145 0.20 3.30 -12.69
N GLY A 146 0.75 3.18 -13.91
CA GLY A 146 0.11 3.65 -15.13
C GLY A 146 0.53 5.07 -15.50
N THR A 147 -0.09 5.61 -16.55
CA THR A 147 0.23 6.94 -17.08
C THR A 147 -0.77 7.97 -16.54
N GLN A 148 -0.27 9.08 -15.99
CA GLN A 148 -1.11 10.13 -15.41
C GLN A 148 -1.95 10.85 -16.48
N LYS A 149 -1.36 11.10 -17.65
CA LYS A 149 -2.05 11.73 -18.79
C LYS A 149 -3.02 10.74 -19.43
N VAL A 150 -4.25 11.19 -19.66
CA VAL A 150 -5.17 10.53 -20.59
C VAL A 150 -4.71 10.92 -21.98
N GLU A 151 -4.38 9.95 -22.84
CA GLU A 151 -4.21 10.26 -24.27
C GLU A 151 -5.51 10.89 -24.77
N ASP A 152 -5.43 12.11 -25.30
CA ASP A 152 -6.56 12.75 -25.96
C ASP A 152 -6.96 11.85 -27.14
N LYS A 153 -7.96 11.00 -26.94
CA LYS A 153 -8.69 10.44 -28.07
C LYS A 153 -9.29 11.63 -28.77
N ALA A 154 -8.69 12.01 -29.91
CA ALA A 154 -9.19 13.06 -30.77
C ALA A 154 -10.70 12.89 -30.87
N ARG A 155 -11.44 13.90 -30.38
CA ARG A 155 -12.88 13.99 -30.57
C ARG A 155 -13.11 14.17 -32.08
N THR A 156 -13.14 13.07 -32.84
CA THR A 156 -13.68 13.10 -34.18
C THR A 156 -15.15 13.40 -34.04
N ASN A 157 -15.52 14.65 -34.29
CA ASN A 157 -16.89 15.12 -34.31
C ASN A 157 -17.56 14.48 -35.54
N PRO A 158 -18.50 13.54 -35.41
CA PRO A 158 -19.04 12.82 -36.56
C PRO A 158 -20.06 13.65 -37.37
N ASN A 159 -20.33 14.90 -36.99
CA ASN A 159 -21.33 15.76 -37.61
C ASN A 159 -20.71 16.98 -38.30
N VAL A 160 -19.88 16.73 -39.31
CA VAL A 160 -19.61 17.73 -40.36
C VAL A 160 -19.79 17.05 -41.70
N LEU A 161 -21.04 17.05 -42.19
CA LEU A 161 -21.43 17.02 -43.61
C LEU A 161 -22.73 17.81 -43.74
#